data_AF-A0A9F2WJ84-F1
#
_entry.id   AF-A0A9F2WJ84-F1
#
_cell.length_a   1.000
_cell.length_b   1.000
_cell.length_c   1.000
_cell.angle_alpha   90.00
_cell.angle_beta   90.00
_cell.angle_gamma   90.00
#
_symmetry.space_group_name_H-M   'P 1'
#
loop_
_entity.id
_entity.type
_entity.pdbx_description
1 polymer ?
#
loop_
_entity_poly.entity_id
_entity_poly.type
_entity_poly.pdbx_seq_one_letter_code
_entity_poly.pdbx_strand_id
1 'polypeptide(L)'
;PTENVATVADCASVIEGVSRSRNALLNGDTKNYDWDSGYTCHQLGSGAIVVQLAQPYMIGSIQLLLWDCDDRSYSYYVEVSTNQQQWTMVADRTKVSC
;
A
#
# COMPACT_ATOMS: atom_id res chain seq x y z
N PRO A 1 -5.46 16.47 -2.06
CA PRO A 1 -5.41 15.84 -0.72
C PRO A 1 -5.12 16.89 0.35
N THR A 2 -5.94 16.98 1.39
CA THR A 2 -5.72 17.91 2.52
C THR A 2 -4.68 17.40 3.50
N GLU A 3 -4.58 16.08 3.67
CA GLU A 3 -3.65 15.43 4.60
C GLU A 3 -3.47 13.94 4.19
N ASN A 4 -2.32 13.35 4.52
CA ASN A 4 -2.07 11.92 4.36
C ASN A 4 -2.07 11.25 5.73
N VAL A 5 -3.08 10.43 6.02
CA VAL A 5 -3.22 9.70 7.30
C VAL A 5 -2.56 8.32 7.28
N ALA A 6 -2.01 7.89 6.14
CA ALA A 6 -1.31 6.62 5.98
C ALA A 6 0.20 6.81 6.22
N THR A 7 0.56 7.31 7.40
CA THR A 7 1.97 7.50 7.81
C THR A 7 2.24 6.88 9.18
N VAL A 8 3.50 6.55 9.45
CA VAL A 8 3.91 6.08 10.78
C VAL A 8 3.65 7.13 11.87
N ALA A 9 3.80 8.41 11.54
CA ALA A 9 3.57 9.52 12.46
C ALA A 9 2.10 9.61 12.89
N ASP A 10 1.18 9.26 11.99
CA ASP A 10 -0.27 9.20 12.24
C ASP A 10 -0.74 7.83 12.75
N CYS A 11 0.19 7.04 13.31
CA CYS A 11 -0.07 5.72 13.87
C CYS A 11 -0.65 4.69 12.88
N ALA A 12 -0.48 4.91 11.57
CA ALA A 12 -0.77 3.88 10.59
C ALA A 12 0.30 2.78 10.62
N SER A 13 -0.09 1.53 10.35
CA SER A 13 0.81 0.39 10.34
C SER A 13 0.53 -0.56 9.18
N VAL A 14 1.57 -1.24 8.73
CA VAL A 14 1.44 -2.37 7.78
C VAL A 14 1.26 -3.63 8.63
N ILE A 15 0.07 -4.25 8.54
CA ILE A 15 -0.26 -5.46 9.31
C ILE A 15 -0.07 -6.74 8.48
N GLU A 16 -0.03 -6.60 7.16
CA GLU A 16 0.30 -7.68 6.23
C GLU A 16 1.15 -7.13 5.08
N GLY A 17 2.10 -7.94 4.62
CA GLY A 17 3.10 -7.57 3.64
C GLY A 17 4.52 -7.79 4.17
N VAL A 18 5.47 -7.92 3.26
CA VAL A 18 6.88 -8.19 3.53
C VAL A 18 7.69 -6.99 3.08
N SER A 19 8.57 -6.51 3.96
CA SER A 19 9.60 -5.54 3.62
C SER A 19 10.87 -5.86 4.40
N ARG A 20 12.04 -5.58 3.80
CA ARG A 20 13.32 -5.66 4.52
C ARG A 20 13.53 -4.47 5.47
N SER A 21 12.90 -3.34 5.16
CA SER A 21 13.01 -2.12 5.96
C SER A 21 11.72 -1.89 6.72
N ARG A 22 11.83 -1.68 8.03
CA ARG A 22 10.66 -1.41 8.87
C ARG A 22 9.94 -0.15 8.36
N ASN A 23 8.62 -0.24 8.20
CA ASN A 23 7.75 0.84 7.77
C ASN A 23 8.04 1.43 6.38
N ALA A 24 8.73 0.72 5.48
CA ALA A 24 9.10 1.23 4.15
C ALA A 24 7.92 1.84 3.37
N LEU A 25 6.72 1.25 3.49
CA LEU A 25 5.53 1.74 2.80
C LEU A 25 4.98 3.07 3.34
N LEU A 26 5.19 3.37 4.63
CA LEU A 26 4.50 4.44 5.37
C LEU A 26 5.44 5.50 5.95
N ASN A 27 6.74 5.41 5.65
CA ASN A 27 7.77 6.33 6.16
C ASN A 27 7.87 7.65 5.38
N GLY A 28 7.16 7.77 4.25
CA GLY A 28 7.16 8.96 3.39
C GLY A 28 8.37 9.08 2.46
N ASP A 29 9.28 8.09 2.45
CA ASP A 29 10.40 8.07 1.52
C ASP A 29 9.96 7.51 0.16
N THR A 30 9.92 8.39 -0.85
CA THR A 30 9.54 8.05 -2.22
C THR A 30 10.70 8.16 -3.18
N LYS A 31 11.95 8.18 -2.69
CA LYS A 31 13.13 8.43 -3.52
C LYS A 31 14.29 7.49 -3.23
N ASN A 32 14.41 7.03 -1.99
CA ASN A 32 15.51 6.15 -1.58
C ASN A 32 15.00 4.71 -1.44
N TYR A 33 14.83 4.06 -2.59
CA TYR A 33 14.55 2.63 -2.69
C TYR A 33 15.42 2.02 -3.78
N ASP A 34 15.74 0.74 -3.61
CA ASP A 34 16.57 -0.02 -4.52
C ASP A 34 16.15 -1.49 -4.50
N TRP A 35 16.90 -2.34 -5.22
CA TRP A 35 16.56 -3.76 -5.37
C TRP A 35 16.46 -4.49 -4.02
N ASP A 36 17.14 -4.01 -2.98
CA ASP A 36 17.19 -4.65 -1.68
C ASP A 36 16.21 -4.04 -0.66
N SER A 37 15.81 -2.77 -0.80
CA SER A 37 15.10 -2.04 0.26
C SER A 37 14.18 -0.92 -0.25
N GLY A 38 13.32 -0.40 0.66
CA GLY A 38 12.48 0.76 0.38
C GLY A 38 11.12 0.45 -0.26
N TYR A 39 10.71 -0.82 -0.28
CA TYR A 39 9.39 -1.23 -0.77
C TYR A 39 8.75 -2.29 0.15
N THR A 40 7.44 -2.46 0.01
CA THR A 40 6.66 -3.55 0.62
C THR A 40 6.05 -4.38 -0.50
N CYS A 41 6.13 -5.71 -0.39
CA CYS A 41 5.55 -6.65 -1.34
C CYS A 41 4.75 -7.74 -0.63
N HIS A 42 4.05 -8.56 -1.39
CA HIS A 42 3.46 -9.81 -0.91
C HIS A 42 3.60 -10.88 -2.00
N GLN A 43 3.43 -12.14 -1.63
CA GLN A 43 3.46 -13.23 -2.60
C GLN A 43 2.14 -13.27 -3.38
N LEU A 44 2.21 -13.35 -4.71
CA LEU A 44 1.01 -13.48 -5.54
C LEU A 44 0.26 -14.78 -5.19
N GLY A 45 -1.06 -14.66 -5.01
CA GLY A 45 -1.93 -15.77 -4.61
C GLY A 45 -1.85 -16.16 -3.13
N SER A 46 -1.01 -15.50 -2.33
CA SER A 46 -0.89 -15.74 -0.89
C SER A 46 -0.75 -14.41 -0.14
N GLY A 47 -1.86 -13.94 0.41
CA GLY A 47 -1.92 -12.72 1.20
C GLY A 47 -2.07 -11.44 0.37
N ALA A 48 -1.89 -10.31 1.04
CA ALA A 48 -2.02 -8.96 0.53
C ALA A 48 -1.05 -8.00 1.23
N ILE A 49 -0.99 -6.76 0.74
CA ILE A 49 -0.42 -5.64 1.50
C ILE A 49 -1.60 -4.99 2.23
N VAL A 50 -1.62 -5.07 3.56
CA VAL A 50 -2.71 -4.53 4.37
C VAL A 50 -2.19 -3.40 5.24
N VAL A 51 -2.75 -2.21 5.04
CA VAL A 51 -2.47 -1.01 5.83
C VAL A 51 -3.63 -0.76 6.78
N GLN A 52 -3.33 -0.70 8.07
CA GLN A 52 -4.27 -0.32 9.12
C GLN A 52 -4.03 1.15 9.51
N LEU A 53 -5.06 1.97 9.37
CA LEU A 53 -5.06 3.34 9.87
C LEU A 53 -5.37 3.37 11.38
N ALA A 54 -4.99 4.45 12.06
CA ALA A 54 -5.17 4.58 13.51
C ALA A 54 -6.64 4.55 13.97
N GLN A 55 -7.56 4.93 13.09
CA GLN A 55 -9.00 4.96 13.32
C GLN A 55 -9.74 4.91 11.97
N PRO A 56 -11.07 4.77 11.95
CA PRO A 56 -11.84 4.93 10.72
C PRO A 56 -11.70 6.34 10.14
N TYR A 57 -11.50 6.43 8.83
CA TYR A 57 -11.37 7.69 8.09
C TYR A 57 -12.25 7.71 6.85
N MET A 58 -12.74 8.90 6.49
CA MET A 58 -13.27 9.17 5.16
C MET A 58 -12.09 9.47 4.22
N ILE A 59 -11.78 8.53 3.32
CA ILE A 59 -10.64 8.66 2.40
C ILE A 59 -11.12 9.19 1.05
N GLY A 60 -10.59 10.33 0.62
CA GLY A 60 -10.92 10.95 -0.67
C GLY A 60 -10.04 10.50 -1.84
N SER A 61 -8.80 10.07 -1.58
CA SER A 61 -7.85 9.67 -2.61
C SER A 61 -6.81 8.71 -2.06
N ILE A 62 -6.38 7.76 -2.87
CA ILE A 62 -5.25 6.86 -2.60
C ILE A 62 -4.22 7.09 -3.70
N GLN A 63 -2.95 7.25 -3.33
CA GLN A 63 -1.82 7.38 -4.25
C GLN A 63 -0.86 6.24 -3.98
N LEU A 64 -0.44 5.56 -5.04
CA LEU A 64 0.49 4.43 -4.98
C LEU A 64 1.70 4.76 -5.83
N LEU A 65 2.89 4.65 -5.25
CA LEU A 65 4.13 4.59 -6.00
C LEU A 65 4.39 3.11 -6.30
N LEU A 66 4.26 2.76 -7.58
CA LEU A 66 4.66 1.44 -8.07
C LEU A 66 6.15 1.49 -8.41
N TRP A 67 6.80 0.34 -8.33
CA TRP A 67 8.22 0.23 -8.65
C TRP A 67 8.48 0.67 -10.10
N ASP A 68 9.42 1.59 -10.26
CA ASP A 68 9.71 2.31 -11.50
C ASP A 68 11.20 2.24 -11.90
N CYS A 69 12.01 1.43 -11.21
CA CYS A 69 13.45 1.33 -11.47
C CYS A 69 13.81 0.41 -12.65
N ASP A 70 12.84 -0.33 -13.20
CA ASP A 70 12.96 -1.12 -14.43
C ASP A 70 11.60 -1.23 -15.14
N ASP A 71 11.60 -1.79 -16.35
CA ASP A 71 10.38 -1.95 -17.14
C ASP A 71 9.54 -3.11 -16.59
N ARG A 72 8.47 -2.76 -15.86
CA ARG A 72 7.52 -3.71 -15.28
C ARG A 72 6.11 -3.18 -15.41
N SER A 73 5.16 -4.09 -15.62
CA SER A 73 3.73 -3.78 -15.65
C SER A 73 3.04 -4.29 -14.40
N TYR A 74 2.12 -3.50 -13.86
CA TYR A 74 1.36 -3.85 -12.68
C TYR A 74 -0.13 -3.98 -12.97
N SER A 75 -0.74 -4.99 -12.34
CA SER A 75 -2.18 -5.21 -12.26
C SER A 75 -2.54 -5.35 -10.78
N TYR A 76 -3.47 -4.54 -10.28
CA TYR A 76 -3.85 -4.55 -8.87
C TYR A 76 -5.34 -4.25 -8.69
N TYR A 77 -5.85 -4.52 -7.49
CA TYR A 77 -7.13 -4.00 -7.02
C TYR A 77 -6.92 -3.44 -5.60
N VAL A 78 -7.84 -2.59 -5.16
CA VAL A 78 -7.82 -2.01 -3.82
C VAL A 78 -9.15 -2.31 -3.16
N GLU A 79 -9.08 -2.87 -1.95
CA GLU A 79 -10.24 -3.07 -1.09
C GLU A 79 -10.08 -2.30 0.21
N VAL A 80 -11.20 -1.96 0.82
CA VAL A 80 -11.26 -1.29 2.13
C VAL A 80 -12.15 -2.07 3.08
N SER A 81 -11.82 -2.00 4.37
CA SER A 81 -12.60 -2.63 5.44
C SER A 81 -12.51 -1.81 6.72
N THR A 82 -13.57 -1.88 7.53
CA THR A 82 -13.60 -1.33 8.89
C THR A 82 -13.42 -2.40 9.96
N ASN A 83 -13.40 -3.68 9.59
CA ASN A 83 -13.38 -4.82 10.54
C ASN A 83 -12.41 -5.95 10.16
N GLN A 84 -11.64 -5.82 9.07
CA GLN A 84 -10.71 -6.82 8.55
C GLN A 84 -11.34 -8.17 8.15
N GLN A 85 -12.67 -8.26 8.09
CA GLN A 85 -13.41 -9.48 7.73
C GLN A 85 -14.20 -9.29 6.45
N GLN A 86 -14.88 -8.15 6.34
CA GLN A 86 -15.67 -7.78 5.18
C GLN A 86 -14.94 -6.70 4.41
N TRP A 87 -14.59 -7.00 3.17
CA TRP A 87 -13.83 -6.13 2.29
C TRP A 87 -14.71 -5.66 1.14
N THR A 88 -14.59 -4.39 0.78
CA THR A 88 -15.28 -3.80 -0.36
C THR A 88 -14.25 -3.27 -1.34
N MET A 89 -14.29 -3.76 -2.57
CA MET A 89 -13.42 -3.28 -3.65
C MET A 89 -13.81 -1.87 -4.07
N VAL A 90 -12.83 -0.96 -4.04
CA VAL A 90 -13.00 0.46 -4.41
C VAL A 90 -12.25 0.83 -5.68
N ALA A 91 -11.31 0.00 -6.12
CA ALA A 91 -10.64 0.14 -7.42
C ALA A 91 -10.26 -1.24 -7.98
N ASP A 92 -10.54 -1.46 -9.27
CA ASP A 92 -10.09 -2.62 -10.03
C ASP A 92 -9.23 -2.14 -11.20
N ARG A 93 -7.93 -2.47 -11.16
CA ARG A 93 -6.96 -2.25 -12.24
C ARG A 93 -6.37 -3.56 -12.75
N THR A 94 -7.03 -4.69 -12.49
CA THR A 94 -6.50 -6.02 -12.85
C THR A 94 -6.37 -6.22 -14.36
N LYS A 95 -7.20 -5.53 -15.15
CA LYS A 95 -7.24 -5.61 -16.62
C LYS A 95 -6.55 -4.44 -17.34
N VAL A 96 -5.95 -3.52 -16.58
CA VAL A 96 -5.31 -2.32 -17.13
C VAL A 96 -3.85 -2.36 -16.74
N SER A 97 -2.96 -2.39 -17.73
CA SER A 97 -1.53 -2.25 -17.46
C SER A 97 -1.29 -0.88 -16.86
N CYS A 98 -0.80 -0.87 -15.62
CA CYS A 98 -0.33 0.32 -14.92
C CYS A 98 1.19 0.40 -15.02
#